data_AF-L1QL70-F1
#
_entry.id   AF-L1QL70-F1
#
_cell.length_a   1.000
_cell.length_b   1.000
_cell.length_c   1.000
_cell.angle_alpha   90.00
_cell.angle_beta   90.00
_cell.angle_gamma   90.00
#
_symmetry.space_group_name_H-M   'P 1'
#
loop_
_entity.id
_entity.type
_entity.pdbx_description
1 polymer ?
#
loop_
_entity_poly.entity_id
_entity_poly.type
_entity_poly.pdbx_seq_one_letter_code
_entity_poly.pdbx_strand_id
1 'polypeptide(L)'
;MYQIIPVDNINSEIGIEINDIFGEEGKEKYSIDFSEAVDNLDDEEKNELNINNVNYSNITMERSNGKWVLISQITPKINENKGKDFKLSLFPNKKLINYNYLNVSLKSLKSELGYFKDAFTSPEGKIALIQFEDYIAIYKIENGTIIASPLEIIDINEDAEIIMAEWCSSSYVDQWEKVFIDGEEVK
;
A
#
# COMPACT_ATOMS: atom_id res chain seq x y z
N MET A 1 0.41 -14.76 8.04
CA MET A 1 -0.98 -14.48 7.60
C MET A 1 -1.21 -13.00 7.75
N TYR A 2 -1.75 -12.36 6.73
CA TYR A 2 -2.07 -10.95 6.70
C TYR A 2 -3.46 -10.69 7.27
N GLN A 3 -3.65 -9.47 7.79
CA GLN A 3 -4.93 -9.01 8.33
C GLN A 3 -5.03 -7.49 8.19
N ILE A 4 -6.25 -7.01 7.92
CA ILE A 4 -6.62 -5.59 8.07
C ILE A 4 -7.53 -5.50 9.28
N ILE A 5 -7.14 -4.68 10.27
CA ILE A 5 -7.91 -4.46 11.50
C ILE A 5 -8.59 -3.09 11.40
N PRO A 6 -9.90 -3.00 11.69
CA PRO A 6 -10.61 -1.73 11.62
C PRO A 6 -10.25 -0.86 12.84
N VAL A 7 -10.13 0.45 12.62
CA VAL A 7 -9.68 1.42 13.64
C VAL A 7 -10.63 1.52 14.84
N ASP A 8 -11.93 1.30 14.63
CA ASP A 8 -12.93 1.25 15.68
C ASP A 8 -12.91 -0.04 16.51
N ASN A 9 -12.14 -1.05 16.08
CA ASN A 9 -11.96 -2.30 16.82
C ASN A 9 -10.51 -2.84 16.72
N ILE A 10 -9.54 -2.02 17.13
CA ILE A 10 -8.10 -2.34 17.09
C ILE A 10 -7.74 -3.59 17.92
N ASN A 11 -8.54 -3.94 18.93
CA ASN A 11 -8.32 -5.12 19.77
C ASN A 11 -8.89 -6.42 19.17
N SER A 12 -9.44 -6.36 17.95
CA SER A 12 -9.92 -7.55 17.25
C SER A 12 -8.76 -8.45 16.84
N GLU A 13 -8.84 -9.73 17.18
CA GLU A 13 -7.96 -10.76 16.60
C GLU A 13 -8.43 -11.20 15.20
N ILE A 14 -9.60 -10.71 14.77
CA ILE A 14 -10.26 -11.08 13.52
C ILE A 14 -10.07 -9.93 12.52
N GLY A 15 -9.41 -10.23 11.41
CA GLY A 15 -9.28 -9.32 10.28
C GLY A 15 -10.58 -9.20 9.49
N ILE A 16 -10.77 -8.05 8.85
CA ILE A 16 -11.94 -7.76 7.99
C ILE A 16 -11.93 -8.70 6.77
N GLU A 17 -13.09 -9.24 6.41
CA GLU A 17 -13.21 -10.03 5.19
C GLU A 17 -13.28 -9.14 3.94
N ILE A 18 -12.82 -9.65 2.79
CA ILE A 18 -12.86 -8.91 1.53
C ILE A 18 -14.29 -8.46 1.14
N ASN A 19 -15.33 -9.25 1.47
CA ASN A 19 -16.74 -8.90 1.23
C ASN A 19 -17.22 -7.70 2.06
N ASP A 20 -16.67 -7.47 3.25
CA ASP A 20 -17.05 -6.30 4.05
C ASP A 20 -16.54 -5.01 3.41
N ILE A 21 -15.42 -5.09 2.68
CA ILE A 21 -14.82 -3.97 1.98
C ILE A 21 -15.44 -3.78 0.58
N PHE A 22 -15.60 -4.87 -0.19
CA PHE A 22 -15.91 -4.84 -1.63
C PHE A 22 -17.25 -5.52 -2.01
N GLY A 23 -17.99 -6.08 -1.07
CA GLY A 23 -19.21 -6.84 -1.32
C GLY A 23 -18.95 -8.22 -1.94
N GLU A 24 -20.02 -8.91 -2.32
CA GLU A 24 -19.96 -10.26 -2.91
C GLU A 24 -19.13 -10.29 -4.21
N GLU A 25 -19.22 -9.26 -5.06
CA GLU A 25 -18.38 -9.15 -6.27
C GLU A 25 -16.88 -9.15 -5.92
N GLY A 26 -16.49 -8.55 -4.79
CA GLY A 26 -15.12 -8.59 -4.32
C GLY A 26 -14.67 -9.99 -3.90
N LYS A 27 -15.55 -10.74 -3.26
CA LYS A 27 -15.30 -12.13 -2.86
C LYS A 27 -15.17 -13.07 -4.06
N GLU A 28 -15.99 -12.84 -5.10
CA GLU A 28 -15.89 -13.56 -6.37
C GLU A 28 -14.53 -13.31 -7.04
N LYS A 29 -14.13 -12.03 -7.17
CA LYS A 29 -12.82 -11.66 -7.74
C LYS A 29 -11.65 -12.24 -6.94
N TYR A 30 -11.71 -12.17 -5.62
CA TYR A 30 -10.71 -12.80 -4.76
C TYR A 30 -10.57 -14.30 -5.04
N SER A 31 -11.68 -15.01 -5.21
CA SER A 31 -11.68 -16.46 -5.47
C SER A 31 -11.07 -16.78 -6.84
N ILE A 32 -11.30 -15.93 -7.83
CA ILE A 32 -10.68 -16.03 -9.16
C ILE A 32 -9.16 -15.82 -9.03
N ASP A 33 -8.73 -14.71 -8.42
CA ASP A 33 -7.31 -14.38 -8.24
C ASP A 33 -6.57 -15.47 -7.44
N PHE A 34 -7.19 -16.03 -6.41
CA PHE A 34 -6.63 -17.16 -5.63
C PHE A 34 -6.49 -18.41 -6.49
N SER A 35 -7.50 -18.74 -7.31
CA SER A 35 -7.45 -19.92 -8.19
C SER A 35 -6.34 -19.77 -9.24
N GLU A 36 -6.22 -18.59 -9.85
CA GLU A 36 -5.14 -18.28 -10.79
C GLU A 36 -3.76 -18.36 -10.10
N ALA A 37 -3.64 -17.90 -8.86
CA ALA A 37 -2.40 -18.02 -8.09
C ALA A 37 -2.05 -19.49 -7.82
N VAL A 38 -3.02 -20.34 -7.48
CA VAL A 38 -2.83 -21.78 -7.28
C VAL A 38 -2.45 -22.50 -8.57
N ASP A 39 -3.06 -22.15 -9.70
CA ASP A 39 -2.77 -22.76 -10.99
C ASP A 39 -1.33 -22.50 -11.46
N ASN A 40 -0.76 -21.35 -11.08
CA ASN A 40 0.62 -20.97 -11.37
C ASN A 40 1.66 -21.62 -10.45
N LEU A 41 1.26 -22.37 -9.42
CA LEU A 41 2.16 -23.11 -8.55
C LEU A 41 2.65 -24.40 -9.22
N ASP A 42 3.90 -24.78 -8.92
CA ASP A 42 4.41 -26.11 -9.24
C ASP A 42 3.89 -27.20 -8.27
N ASP A 43 4.18 -28.46 -8.57
CA ASP A 43 3.70 -29.59 -7.78
C ASP A 43 4.30 -29.62 -6.36
N GLU A 44 5.52 -29.11 -6.18
CA GLU A 44 6.18 -29.02 -4.87
C GLU A 44 5.48 -27.96 -4.01
N GLU A 45 5.27 -26.76 -4.55
CA GLU A 45 4.54 -25.67 -3.91
C GLU A 45 3.10 -26.09 -3.53
N LYS A 46 2.37 -26.78 -4.42
CA LYS A 46 1.02 -27.31 -4.12
C LYS A 46 1.01 -28.32 -2.97
N ASN A 47 2.10 -29.09 -2.82
CA ASN A 47 2.25 -30.03 -1.72
C ASN A 47 2.55 -29.33 -0.40
N GLU A 48 3.15 -28.14 -0.40
CA GLU A 48 3.51 -27.39 0.80
C GLU A 48 2.46 -26.34 1.23
N LEU A 49 1.61 -25.87 0.32
CA LEU A 49 0.68 -24.75 0.55
C LEU A 49 -0.78 -25.19 0.76
N ASN A 50 -1.53 -24.43 1.56
CA ASN A 50 -2.96 -24.65 1.85
C ASN A 50 -3.86 -24.23 0.68
N ILE A 51 -3.73 -24.90 -0.47
CA ILE A 51 -4.47 -24.56 -1.70
C ILE A 51 -5.98 -24.85 -1.63
N ASN A 52 -6.43 -25.66 -0.67
CA ASN A 52 -7.84 -26.07 -0.52
C ASN A 52 -8.62 -25.21 0.49
N ASN A 53 -7.96 -24.25 1.17
CA ASN A 53 -8.59 -23.43 2.19
C ASN A 53 -8.42 -21.95 1.86
N VAL A 54 -9.47 -21.34 1.35
CA VAL A 54 -9.50 -19.93 1.00
C VAL A 54 -9.85 -19.11 2.24
N ASN A 55 -8.90 -18.31 2.71
CA ASN A 55 -9.16 -17.34 3.78
C ASN A 55 -9.41 -15.95 3.17
N TYR A 56 -10.66 -15.48 3.21
CA TYR A 56 -11.08 -14.19 2.67
C TYR A 56 -10.69 -12.97 3.51
N SER A 57 -10.21 -13.16 4.74
CA SER A 57 -9.66 -12.09 5.59
C SER A 57 -8.13 -11.96 5.46
N ASN A 58 -7.48 -12.87 4.72
CA ASN A 58 -6.03 -12.88 4.54
C ASN A 58 -5.60 -11.87 3.49
N ILE A 59 -5.74 -10.59 3.81
CA ILE A 59 -5.45 -9.48 2.91
C ILE A 59 -4.59 -8.44 3.59
N THR A 60 -3.76 -7.78 2.80
CA THR A 60 -3.00 -6.57 3.18
C THR A 60 -2.87 -5.66 1.97
N MET A 61 -2.23 -4.51 2.18
CA MET A 61 -1.82 -3.60 1.12
C MET A 61 -0.30 -3.47 1.10
N GLU A 62 0.28 -3.46 -0.09
CA GLU A 62 1.71 -3.15 -0.29
C GLU A 62 1.87 -2.00 -1.26
N ARG A 63 3.00 -1.29 -1.17
CA ARG A 63 3.42 -0.32 -2.18
C ARG A 63 4.02 -1.05 -3.37
N SER A 64 3.49 -0.80 -4.55
CA SER A 64 4.00 -1.33 -5.81
C SER A 64 3.83 -0.29 -6.90
N ASN A 65 4.96 0.22 -7.42
CA ASN A 65 5.00 1.18 -8.53
C ASN A 65 4.12 2.43 -8.28
N GLY A 66 4.36 3.15 -7.18
CA GLY A 66 3.68 4.42 -6.94
C GLY A 66 2.24 4.30 -6.44
N LYS A 67 1.74 3.08 -6.26
CA LYS A 67 0.37 2.81 -5.82
C LYS A 67 0.35 1.75 -4.74
N TRP A 68 -0.66 1.82 -3.89
CA TRP A 68 -1.04 0.73 -3.03
C TRP A 68 -1.81 -0.31 -3.85
N VAL A 69 -1.45 -1.57 -3.68
CA VAL A 69 -2.13 -2.71 -4.29
C VAL A 69 -2.53 -3.68 -3.19
N LEU A 70 -3.60 -4.43 -3.42
CA LEU A 70 -4.03 -5.47 -2.50
C LEU A 70 -3.25 -6.76 -2.74
N ILE A 71 -2.79 -7.36 -1.65
CA ILE A 71 -2.04 -8.62 -1.64
C ILE A 71 -2.74 -9.60 -0.72
N SER A 72 -2.69 -10.87 -1.10
CA SER A 72 -3.03 -12.00 -0.25
C SER A 72 -1.89 -13.02 -0.28
N GLN A 73 -1.97 -14.03 0.58
CA GLN A 73 -0.99 -15.10 0.69
C GLN A 73 -1.67 -16.46 0.68
N ILE A 74 -1.19 -17.38 -0.14
CA ILE A 74 -1.49 -18.80 0.05
C ILE A 74 -0.66 -19.26 1.24
N THR A 75 -1.32 -19.57 2.35
CA THR A 75 -0.63 -19.93 3.60
C THR A 75 0.05 -21.30 3.48
N PRO A 76 1.17 -21.53 4.18
CA PRO A 76 1.80 -22.84 4.21
C PRO A 76 0.99 -23.84 5.04
N LYS A 77 1.05 -25.13 4.70
CA LYS A 77 0.49 -26.23 5.51
C LYS A 77 1.18 -26.33 6.87
N ILE A 78 2.47 -26.01 6.92
CA ILE A 78 3.30 -25.98 8.13
C ILE A 78 3.61 -24.52 8.44
N ASN A 79 3.19 -24.04 9.62
CA ASN A 79 3.26 -22.62 9.99
C ASN A 79 4.68 -22.00 9.95
N GLU A 80 5.71 -22.83 10.05
CA GLU A 80 7.13 -22.39 10.03
C GLU A 80 7.63 -22.09 8.60
N ASN A 81 6.94 -22.60 7.57
CA ASN A 81 7.30 -22.35 6.18
C ASN A 81 6.83 -20.97 5.71
N LYS A 82 7.36 -20.50 4.59
CA LYS A 82 6.85 -19.29 3.95
C LYS A 82 5.61 -19.60 3.13
N GLY A 83 4.62 -18.72 3.18
CA GLY A 83 3.52 -18.73 2.23
C GLY A 83 3.94 -18.16 0.87
N LYS A 84 3.00 -18.15 -0.07
CA LYS A 84 3.18 -17.54 -1.40
C LYS A 84 2.25 -16.34 -1.56
N ASP A 85 2.83 -15.17 -1.73
CA ASP A 85 2.05 -13.95 -1.94
C ASP A 85 1.54 -13.86 -3.39
N PHE A 86 0.34 -13.32 -3.55
CA PHE A 86 -0.28 -13.06 -4.84
C PHE A 86 -1.06 -11.74 -4.83
N LYS A 87 -1.12 -11.08 -5.99
CA LYS A 87 -1.80 -9.80 -6.15
C LYS A 87 -3.28 -10.03 -6.39
N LEU A 88 -4.11 -9.20 -5.75
CA LEU A 88 -5.53 -9.14 -6.03
C LEU A 88 -5.79 -8.14 -7.16
N SER A 89 -6.70 -8.50 -8.07
CA SER A 89 -7.15 -7.65 -9.18
C SER A 89 -8.05 -6.48 -8.72
N LEU A 90 -8.49 -6.52 -7.47
CA LEU A 90 -9.23 -5.44 -6.82
C LEU A 90 -8.36 -4.21 -6.57
N PHE A 91 -8.91 -3.04 -6.90
CA PHE A 91 -8.28 -1.76 -6.58
C PHE A 91 -8.73 -1.29 -5.18
N PRO A 92 -7.80 -0.82 -4.31
CA PRO A 92 -8.17 -0.22 -3.04
C PRO A 92 -9.22 0.89 -3.22
N ASN A 93 -10.30 0.82 -2.43
CA ASN A 93 -11.38 1.81 -2.44
C ASN A 93 -11.27 2.77 -1.24
N LYS A 94 -12.21 3.72 -1.14
CA LYS A 94 -12.23 4.75 -0.09
C LYS A 94 -12.37 4.24 1.34
N LYS A 95 -12.78 2.97 1.55
CA LYS A 95 -12.77 2.35 2.89
C LYS A 95 -11.35 2.03 3.36
N LEU A 96 -10.40 1.90 2.44
CA LEU A 96 -9.01 1.57 2.72
C LEU A 96 -8.08 2.78 2.56
N ILE A 97 -8.25 3.54 1.48
CA ILE A 97 -7.37 4.68 1.18
C ILE A 97 -8.10 5.74 0.36
N ASN A 98 -7.87 7.01 0.70
CA ASN A 98 -8.49 8.14 0.01
C ASN A 98 -7.87 8.43 -1.36
N TYR A 99 -6.54 8.35 -1.47
CA TYR A 99 -5.79 8.74 -2.67
C TYR A 99 -4.79 7.66 -3.06
N ASN A 100 -5.00 7.01 -4.21
CA ASN A 100 -4.17 5.92 -4.70
C ASN A 100 -3.78 6.09 -6.18
N TYR A 101 -3.41 7.31 -6.56
CA TYR A 101 -2.98 7.64 -7.91
C TYR A 101 -1.75 8.55 -7.88
N LEU A 102 -1.02 8.54 -9.00
CA LEU A 102 0.08 9.46 -9.26
C LEU A 102 -0.34 10.48 -10.31
N ASN A 103 -0.23 11.76 -9.96
CA ASN A 103 -0.48 12.87 -10.89
C ASN A 103 0.63 13.03 -11.95
N VAL A 104 1.83 12.51 -11.66
CA VAL A 104 2.95 12.45 -12.60
C VAL A 104 3.26 10.98 -12.87
N SER A 105 3.26 10.58 -14.15
CA SER A 105 3.53 9.17 -14.48
C SER A 105 4.91 8.73 -14.03
N LEU A 106 5.04 7.49 -13.56
CA LEU A 106 6.35 6.90 -13.23
C LEU A 106 7.34 6.97 -14.39
N LYS A 107 6.87 6.81 -15.63
CA LYS A 107 7.73 6.93 -16.82
C LYS A 107 8.34 8.32 -16.91
N SER A 108 7.54 9.36 -16.69
CA SER A 108 8.03 10.75 -16.69
C SER A 108 9.02 10.98 -15.56
N LEU A 109 8.71 10.51 -14.34
CA LEU A 109 9.61 10.64 -13.20
C LEU A 109 10.95 9.94 -13.43
N LYS A 110 10.93 8.70 -13.94
CA LYS A 110 12.15 7.94 -14.24
C LYS A 110 12.99 8.57 -15.35
N SER A 111 12.34 9.21 -16.32
CA SER A 111 13.05 9.93 -17.40
C SER A 111 13.80 11.15 -16.86
N GLU A 112 13.26 11.82 -15.85
CA GLU A 112 13.83 13.06 -15.30
C GLU A 112 14.84 12.78 -14.17
N LEU A 113 14.50 11.85 -13.27
CA LEU A 113 15.23 11.60 -12.02
C LEU A 113 16.08 10.32 -12.05
N GLY A 114 15.89 9.46 -13.05
CA GLY A 114 16.54 8.15 -13.10
C GLY A 114 15.92 7.17 -12.11
N TYR A 115 16.76 6.58 -11.24
CA TYR A 115 16.35 5.56 -10.28
C TYR A 115 15.89 6.18 -8.96
N PHE A 116 14.76 5.68 -8.44
CA PHE A 116 14.20 6.01 -7.14
C PHE A 116 13.38 4.81 -6.63
N LYS A 117 13.18 4.72 -5.32
CA LYS A 117 12.42 3.63 -4.66
C LYS A 117 10.92 3.74 -4.93
N ASP A 118 10.34 4.89 -4.61
CA ASP A 118 8.91 5.11 -4.76
C ASP A 118 8.57 6.59 -4.97
N ALA A 119 7.32 6.86 -5.35
CA ALA A 119 6.80 8.21 -5.57
C ALA A 119 5.37 8.36 -5.02
N PHE A 120 5.08 9.58 -4.56
CA PHE A 120 3.78 9.99 -4.04
C PHE A 120 3.47 11.36 -4.61
N THR A 121 2.20 11.63 -4.90
CA THR A 121 1.78 12.96 -5.35
C THR A 121 0.61 13.44 -4.53
N SER A 122 0.61 14.74 -4.21
CA SER A 122 -0.50 15.34 -3.49
C SER A 122 -1.79 15.21 -4.30
N PRO A 123 -2.96 15.11 -3.65
CA PRO A 123 -4.24 14.96 -4.34
C PRO A 123 -4.49 16.00 -5.41
N GLU A 124 -4.13 17.25 -5.10
CA GLU A 124 -4.24 18.43 -5.96
C GLU A 124 -3.17 18.49 -7.07
N GLY A 125 -2.24 17.51 -7.12
CA GLY A 125 -1.20 17.44 -8.14
C GLY A 125 -0.25 18.64 -8.10
N LYS A 126 0.03 19.17 -6.90
CA LYS A 126 0.92 20.33 -6.71
C LYS A 126 2.31 19.96 -6.22
N ILE A 127 2.44 18.82 -5.55
CA ILE A 127 3.67 18.36 -4.91
C ILE A 127 3.87 16.88 -5.22
N ALA A 128 5.10 16.48 -5.51
CA ALA A 128 5.54 15.09 -5.54
C ALA A 128 6.57 14.85 -4.44
N LEU A 129 6.45 13.75 -3.70
CA LEU A 129 7.49 13.22 -2.82
C LEU A 129 8.12 12.03 -3.55
N ILE A 130 9.43 12.08 -3.75
CA ILE A 130 10.18 11.02 -4.42
C ILE A 130 11.15 10.44 -3.39
N GLN A 131 10.97 9.16 -3.08
CA GLN A 131 11.83 8.42 -2.16
C GLN A 131 13.04 7.86 -2.91
N PHE A 132 14.23 8.31 -2.53
CA PHE A 132 15.51 7.74 -2.94
C PHE A 132 16.02 6.77 -1.85
N GLU A 133 17.25 6.30 -1.97
CA GLU A 133 17.81 5.33 -1.02
C GLU A 133 17.81 5.87 0.41
N ASP A 134 18.35 7.07 0.58
CA ASP A 134 18.72 7.71 1.86
C ASP A 134 18.07 9.11 2.04
N TYR A 135 17.18 9.53 1.15
CA TYR A 135 16.41 10.77 1.32
C TYR A 135 15.07 10.74 0.58
N ILE A 136 14.18 11.65 0.97
CA ILE A 136 12.95 11.99 0.25
C ILE A 136 13.11 13.40 -0.29
N ALA A 137 12.98 13.56 -1.61
CA ALA A 137 12.98 14.88 -2.24
C ALA A 137 11.56 15.32 -2.57
N ILE A 138 11.25 16.57 -2.21
CA ILE A 138 9.95 17.18 -2.44
C ILE A 138 10.04 18.06 -3.68
N TYR A 139 9.25 17.78 -4.72
CA TYR A 139 9.21 18.56 -5.95
C TYR A 139 7.88 19.27 -6.11
N LYS A 140 7.93 20.45 -6.73
CA LYS A 140 6.72 21.10 -7.25
C LYS A 140 6.27 20.39 -8.53
N ILE A 141 4.97 20.20 -8.69
CA ILE A 141 4.36 19.75 -9.94
C ILE A 141 3.75 20.97 -10.65
N GLU A 142 4.13 21.16 -11.91
CA GLU A 142 3.52 22.13 -12.83
C GLU A 142 3.23 21.46 -14.17
N ASN A 143 2.04 21.70 -14.72
CA ASN A 143 1.59 21.15 -16.01
C ASN A 143 1.75 19.62 -16.13
N GLY A 144 1.57 18.89 -15.04
CA GLY A 144 1.69 17.42 -15.00
C GLY A 144 3.14 16.90 -14.98
N THR A 145 4.12 17.78 -14.74
CA THR A 145 5.55 17.45 -14.66
C THR A 145 6.16 18.00 -13.38
N ILE A 146 7.24 17.38 -12.90
CA ILE A 146 8.04 17.96 -11.81
C ILE A 146 8.93 19.09 -12.33
N ILE A 147 9.20 20.08 -11.48
CA ILE A 147 10.16 21.16 -11.79
C ILE A 147 11.52 20.80 -11.22
N ALA A 148 12.59 21.04 -12.00
CA ALA A 148 13.91 20.44 -11.81
C ALA A 148 14.50 20.50 -10.39
N SER A 149 14.43 21.63 -9.69
CA SER A 149 15.00 21.73 -8.34
C SER A 149 14.00 21.28 -7.27
N PRO A 150 14.38 20.38 -6.34
CA PRO A 150 13.54 20.05 -5.21
C PRO A 150 13.30 21.28 -4.35
N LEU A 151 12.09 21.39 -3.81
CA LEU A 151 11.68 22.40 -2.83
C LEU A 151 12.35 22.16 -1.47
N GLU A 152 12.51 20.89 -1.11
CA GLU A 152 13.05 20.45 0.17
C GLU A 152 13.58 19.02 0.05
N ILE A 153 14.53 18.66 0.92
CA ILE A 153 15.07 17.30 1.04
C ILE A 153 14.97 16.86 2.50
N ILE A 154 14.46 15.65 2.72
CA ILE A 154 14.34 15.03 4.05
C ILE A 154 15.22 13.79 4.06
N ASP A 155 16.28 13.81 4.86
CA ASP A 155 17.17 12.66 5.01
C ASP A 155 16.44 11.51 5.74
N ILE A 156 16.67 10.27 5.28
CA ILE A 156 16.15 9.03 5.87
C ILE A 156 17.25 7.97 5.90
N ASN A 157 17.09 6.93 6.72
CA ASN A 157 18.03 5.81 6.66
C ASN A 157 17.86 5.01 5.36
N GLU A 158 18.94 4.40 4.87
CA GLU A 158 18.93 3.58 3.65
C GLU A 158 17.94 2.41 3.70
N ASP A 159 17.63 1.91 4.90
CA ASP A 159 16.69 0.82 5.15
C ASP A 159 15.27 1.30 5.47
N ALA A 160 15.01 2.61 5.42
CA ALA A 160 13.69 3.15 5.71
C ALA A 160 12.68 2.82 4.61
N GLU A 161 11.51 2.34 5.04
CA GLU A 161 10.37 2.06 4.17
C GLU A 161 9.19 2.97 4.51
N ILE A 162 8.47 3.40 3.49
CA ILE A 162 7.26 4.19 3.68
C ILE A 162 6.10 3.24 3.94
N ILE A 163 5.66 3.20 5.20
CA ILE A 163 4.54 2.36 5.64
C ILE A 163 3.17 3.05 5.51
N MET A 164 3.14 4.38 5.34
CA MET A 164 1.92 5.18 5.25
C MET A 164 2.17 6.51 4.54
N ALA A 165 1.17 7.03 3.83
CA ALA A 165 1.18 8.38 3.29
C ALA A 165 -0.21 9.00 3.40
N GLU A 166 -0.32 10.13 4.08
CA GLU A 166 -1.57 10.88 4.26
C GLU A 166 -1.38 12.34 3.86
N TRP A 167 -2.46 12.94 3.35
CA TRP A 167 -2.46 14.31 2.86
C TRP A 167 -3.51 15.11 3.61
N CYS A 168 -3.06 16.14 4.31
CA CYS A 168 -3.92 17.04 5.05
C CYS A 168 -3.71 18.48 4.58
N SER A 169 -4.70 19.33 4.87
CA SER A 169 -4.61 20.77 4.67
C SER A 169 -5.30 21.49 5.82
N SER A 170 -4.97 22.76 6.02
CA SER A 170 -5.61 23.61 7.02
C SER A 170 -5.49 23.02 8.44
N SER A 171 -6.50 23.22 9.30
CA SER A 171 -6.47 22.87 10.73
C SER A 171 -6.20 21.40 11.06
N TYR A 172 -6.29 20.48 10.09
CA TYR A 172 -5.91 19.09 10.31
C TYR A 172 -4.39 18.92 10.48
N VAL A 173 -3.57 19.82 9.93
CA VAL A 173 -2.11 19.78 10.11
C VAL A 173 -1.77 19.88 11.60
N ASP A 174 -2.34 20.87 12.29
CA ASP A 174 -2.11 21.11 13.72
C ASP A 174 -2.56 19.91 14.59
N GLN A 175 -3.60 19.18 14.17
CA GLN A 175 -4.07 18.00 14.90
C GLN A 175 -3.09 16.83 14.76
N TRP A 176 -2.57 16.61 13.56
CA TRP A 176 -1.58 15.56 13.31
C TRP A 176 -0.26 15.84 14.01
N GLU A 177 0.18 17.10 14.01
CA GLU A 177 1.41 17.52 14.71
C GLU A 177 1.34 17.16 16.19
N LYS A 178 0.21 17.47 16.85
CA LYS A 178 0.00 17.14 18.26
C LYS A 178 0.01 15.64 18.55
N VAL A 179 -0.60 14.83 17.68
CA VAL A 179 -0.65 13.36 17.89
C VAL A 179 0.72 12.72 17.68
N PHE A 180 1.38 13.05 16.58
CA PHE A 180 2.54 12.29 16.11
C PHE A 180 3.88 12.89 16.53
N ILE A 181 3.96 14.20 16.79
CA ILE A 181 5.17 14.86 17.28
C ILE A 181 5.11 15.02 18.80
N ASP A 182 3.99 15.55 19.32
CA ASP A 182 3.88 15.87 20.74
C ASP A 182 3.36 14.70 21.59
N GLY A 183 2.76 13.68 20.96
CA GLY A 183 2.19 12.52 21.64
C GLY A 183 0.90 12.82 22.41
N GLU A 184 0.20 13.90 22.08
CA GLU A 184 -1.06 14.28 22.72
C GLU A 184 -2.24 13.46 22.18
N GLU A 185 -3.10 12.96 23.06
CA GLU A 185 -4.39 12.38 22.66
C GLU A 185 -5.32 13.49 22.16
N VAL A 186 -5.76 13.39 20.90
CA VAL A 186 -6.82 14.26 20.37
C VAL A 186 -8.16 13.84 20.99
N LYS A 187 -8.73 14.75 21.78
CA LYS A 187 -10.06 14.63 22.39
C LYS A 187 -11.19 15.03 21.45
#